data_AF-A0A8H4RGW9-F1
#
_entry.id   AF-A0A8H4RGW9-F1
#
_cell.length_a   1.000
_cell.length_b   1.000
_cell.length_c   1.000
_cell.angle_alpha   90.00
_cell.angle_beta   90.00
_cell.angle_gamma   90.00
#
_symmetry.space_group_name_H-M   'P 1'
#
loop_
_entity.id
_entity.type
_entity.pdbx_description
1 polymer ?
#
loop_
_entity_poly.entity_id
_entity_poly.type
_entity_poly.pdbx_seq_one_letter_code
_entity_poly.pdbx_strand_id
1 'polypeptide(L)'
;MPEITLQNPTTAPFKEQLNLGTELYLQYSTRTFWHQKRNVLAESPDNHNSSASKNLTYTYQDSWFNTKLKSRTEGAFKILGKGKDGKLESWMIETEWGIEDSSGESRPDWRASWIVLYFPAVGVQVSDPSVGLDILCNRSEQLQKETVEDIKAAIQKIYYLIDEFGTPDLHHVPNDGAREREAEKKDVERQKKIPKTGPEAGISPNLRYPEEEEEEEKKCGLQ
;
A
#
# COMPACT_ATOMS: atom_id res chain seq x y z
N MET A 1 22.24 1.42 -14.73
CA MET A 1 21.10 1.18 -13.81
C MET A 1 20.27 2.45 -13.77
N PRO A 2 18.94 2.40 -13.89
CA PRO A 2 18.13 3.58 -13.62
C PRO A 2 18.13 3.83 -12.11
N GLU A 3 18.68 4.97 -11.73
CA GLU A 3 18.75 5.42 -10.34
C GLU A 3 17.35 5.80 -9.84
N ILE A 4 17.00 5.41 -8.60
CA ILE A 4 15.75 5.86 -7.98
C ILE A 4 15.73 7.39 -7.99
N THR A 5 14.73 7.95 -8.65
CA THR A 5 14.59 9.40 -8.80
C THR A 5 13.35 9.86 -8.06
N LEU A 6 13.54 10.77 -7.11
CA LEU A 6 12.46 11.41 -6.37
C LEU A 6 12.25 12.83 -6.92
N GLN A 7 11.00 13.25 -7.04
CA GLN A 7 10.62 14.60 -7.44
C GLN A 7 10.97 15.61 -6.37
N ASN A 8 11.34 16.81 -6.83
CA ASN A 8 11.62 17.93 -5.95
C ASN A 8 10.31 18.38 -5.25
N PRO A 9 10.27 18.40 -3.91
CA PRO A 9 9.08 18.77 -3.14
C PRO A 9 8.63 20.22 -3.35
N THR A 10 9.50 21.10 -3.84
CA THR A 10 9.16 22.50 -4.14
C THR A 10 8.44 22.67 -5.48
N THR A 11 8.50 21.65 -6.34
CA THR A 11 7.87 21.67 -7.67
C THR A 11 6.41 21.20 -7.62
N ALA A 12 5.70 21.33 -8.75
CA ALA A 12 4.29 20.92 -8.86
C ALA A 12 4.10 19.46 -8.42
N PRO A 13 2.92 19.09 -7.86
CA PRO A 13 2.69 17.76 -7.32
C PRO A 13 2.86 16.68 -8.39
N PHE A 14 3.33 15.50 -7.94
CA PHE A 14 3.40 14.27 -8.73
C PHE A 14 2.07 14.05 -9.46
N LYS A 15 2.10 14.06 -10.80
CA LYS A 15 0.88 14.06 -11.63
C LYS A 15 0.26 12.67 -11.81
N GLU A 16 0.96 11.60 -11.47
CA GLU A 16 0.43 10.25 -11.66
C GLU A 16 -0.46 9.81 -10.50
N GLN A 17 -1.54 9.11 -10.83
CA GLN A 17 -2.48 8.53 -9.87
C GLN A 17 -1.77 7.50 -8.97
N LEU A 18 -2.08 7.52 -7.67
CA LEU A 18 -1.72 6.46 -6.72
C LEU A 18 -2.55 5.20 -7.00
N ASN A 19 -2.19 4.42 -8.02
CA ASN A 19 -2.72 3.06 -8.14
C ASN A 19 -1.76 2.09 -7.42
N LEU A 20 -1.67 2.19 -6.09
CA LEU A 20 -0.79 1.34 -5.26
C LEU A 20 -1.56 0.29 -4.43
N GLY A 21 -2.88 0.20 -4.63
CA GLY A 21 -3.77 -0.63 -3.81
C GLY A 21 -4.47 0.21 -2.72
N THR A 22 -5.44 -0.40 -2.07
CA THR A 22 -6.27 0.25 -1.02
C THR A 22 -5.55 0.36 0.33
N GLU A 23 -4.53 -0.45 0.55
CA GLU A 23 -3.86 -0.64 1.83
C GLU A 23 -2.34 -0.44 1.68
N LEU A 24 -1.79 0.55 2.38
CA LEU A 24 -0.38 0.91 2.35
C LEU A 24 0.24 0.86 3.75
N TYR A 25 1.16 -0.07 3.98
CA TYR A 25 1.87 -0.24 5.25
C TYR A 25 3.00 0.76 5.39
N LEU A 26 3.04 1.50 6.49
CA LEU A 26 4.17 2.37 6.80
C LEU A 26 5.34 1.52 7.30
N GLN A 27 6.40 1.46 6.51
CA GLN A 27 7.60 0.67 6.79
C GLN A 27 8.68 1.53 7.45
N TYR A 28 8.84 2.77 6.98
CA TYR A 28 9.83 3.72 7.51
C TYR A 28 9.27 5.13 7.56
N SER A 29 9.73 5.93 8.52
CA SER A 29 9.39 7.34 8.61
C SER A 29 10.48 8.16 9.28
N THR A 30 10.64 9.42 8.89
CA THR A 30 11.44 10.40 9.64
C THR A 30 10.61 11.16 10.67
N ARG A 31 9.28 10.94 10.70
CA ARG A 31 8.35 11.67 11.57
C ARG A 31 8.37 11.06 12.95
N THR A 32 8.74 11.86 13.95
CA THR A 32 8.83 11.41 15.34
C THR A 32 7.48 10.99 15.92
N PHE A 33 6.35 11.40 15.30
CA PHE A 33 5.01 10.93 15.66
C PHE A 33 4.88 9.40 15.68
N TRP A 34 5.55 8.70 14.75
CA TRP A 34 5.45 7.23 14.65
C TRP A 34 6.34 6.48 15.63
N HIS A 35 7.13 7.19 16.42
CA HIS A 35 7.92 6.56 17.46
C HIS A 35 6.98 5.87 18.46
N GLN A 36 7.32 4.64 18.82
CA GLN A 36 6.51 3.79 19.71
C GLN A 36 5.10 3.46 19.15
N LYS A 37 4.92 3.53 17.82
CA LYS A 37 3.74 3.01 17.11
C LYS A 37 4.11 1.72 16.37
N ARG A 38 3.10 0.92 16.04
CA ARG A 38 3.24 -0.31 15.26
C ARG A 38 1.98 -0.58 14.42
N ASN A 39 2.10 -1.50 13.46
CA ASN A 39 1.02 -1.96 12.58
C ASN A 39 0.30 -0.79 11.88
N VAL A 40 1.10 0.18 11.44
CA VAL A 40 0.61 1.42 10.85
C VAL A 40 0.21 1.17 9.39
N LEU A 41 -1.07 1.33 9.10
CA LEU A 41 -1.63 1.22 7.75
C LEU A 41 -2.24 2.55 7.34
N ALA A 42 -1.90 3.01 6.15
CA ALA A 42 -2.50 4.13 5.48
C ALA A 42 -3.53 3.62 4.45
N GLU A 43 -4.73 4.17 4.52
CA GLU A 43 -5.81 3.93 3.57
C GLU A 43 -6.00 5.21 2.76
N SER A 44 -5.90 5.08 1.43
CA SER A 44 -6.23 6.17 0.51
C SER A 44 -7.76 6.20 0.34
N PRO A 45 -8.43 7.35 0.58
CA PRO A 45 -9.86 7.43 0.34
C PRO A 45 -10.09 7.48 -1.17
N ASP A 46 -10.60 6.36 -1.68
CA ASP A 46 -11.16 6.12 -3.00
C ASP A 46 -10.21 6.15 -4.22
N ASN A 47 -10.03 4.94 -4.78
CA ASN A 47 -9.41 4.64 -6.08
C ASN A 47 -10.32 4.96 -7.28
N HIS A 48 -11.45 5.65 -7.06
CA HIS A 48 -12.42 5.97 -8.09
C HIS A 48 -12.75 7.45 -8.04
N ASN A 49 -12.47 8.12 -9.16
CA ASN A 49 -12.63 9.54 -9.43
C ASN A 49 -11.51 10.44 -8.89
N SER A 50 -10.53 10.63 -9.77
CA SER A 50 -9.91 11.92 -10.09
C SER A 50 -10.48 13.10 -9.28
N SER A 51 -9.67 13.57 -8.32
CA SER A 51 -9.75 14.88 -7.65
C SER A 51 -10.33 14.97 -6.22
N ALA A 52 -10.71 13.87 -5.56
CA ALA A 52 -11.13 13.90 -4.14
C ALA A 52 -10.64 12.63 -3.42
N SER A 53 -9.51 12.63 -2.72
CA SER A 53 -9.34 13.36 -1.46
C SER A 53 -7.85 13.60 -1.16
N LYS A 54 -7.52 14.78 -0.60
CA LYS A 54 -6.14 15.19 -0.24
C LYS A 54 -5.65 14.63 1.09
N ASN A 55 -6.36 13.63 1.61
CA ASN A 55 -6.24 13.18 2.98
C ASN A 55 -5.88 11.71 3.00
N LEU A 56 -4.95 11.32 3.87
CA LEU A 56 -4.54 9.95 4.07
C LEU A 56 -4.95 9.54 5.49
N THR A 57 -5.71 8.46 5.62
CA THR A 57 -6.15 7.97 6.93
C THR A 57 -5.22 6.87 7.38
N TYR A 58 -4.49 7.12 8.45
CA TYR A 58 -3.65 6.15 9.11
C TYR A 58 -4.41 5.46 10.22
N THR A 59 -4.20 4.16 10.35
CA THR A 59 -4.63 3.33 11.47
C THR A 59 -3.42 2.67 12.10
N TYR A 60 -3.33 2.67 13.43
CA TYR A 60 -2.13 2.23 14.14
C TYR A 60 -2.42 1.74 15.56
N GLN A 61 -1.43 1.09 16.18
CA GLN A 61 -1.44 0.69 17.58
C GLN A 61 -0.25 1.31 18.32
N ASP A 62 -0.42 1.63 19.61
CA ASP A 62 0.71 2.04 20.46
C ASP A 62 1.49 0.80 20.93
N SER A 63 2.83 0.89 20.96
CA SER A 63 3.68 -0.27 21.25
C SER A 63 3.64 -0.75 22.71
N TRP A 64 3.25 0.09 23.67
CA TRP A 64 3.44 -0.21 25.10
C TRP A 64 2.17 -0.50 25.91
N PHE A 65 0.98 -0.12 25.43
CA PHE A 65 -0.19 -0.07 26.33
C PHE A 65 -1.52 -0.57 25.76
N ASN A 66 -1.64 -0.85 24.45
CA ASN A 66 -2.98 -1.11 23.90
C ASN A 66 -2.98 -1.96 22.63
N THR A 67 -3.90 -2.91 22.56
CA THR A 67 -4.33 -3.55 21.31
C THR A 67 -5.33 -2.70 20.54
N LYS A 68 -5.90 -1.66 21.17
CA LYS A 68 -6.89 -0.80 20.54
C LYS A 68 -6.30 -0.05 19.35
N LEU A 69 -6.91 -0.26 18.19
CA LEU A 69 -6.64 0.49 16.97
C LEU A 69 -7.01 1.96 17.17
N LYS A 70 -6.11 2.85 16.77
CA LYS A 70 -6.32 4.31 16.71
C LYS A 70 -6.28 4.74 15.25
N SER A 71 -6.91 5.86 14.94
CA SER A 71 -6.86 6.46 13.61
C SER A 71 -6.39 7.91 13.68
N ARG A 72 -5.72 8.35 12.61
CA ARG A 72 -5.31 9.73 12.38
C ARG A 72 -5.44 10.04 10.89
N THR A 73 -6.07 11.14 10.55
CA THR A 73 -6.14 11.62 9.18
C THR A 73 -5.14 12.75 9.00
N GLU A 74 -4.28 12.63 8.00
CA GLU A 74 -3.32 13.66 7.63
C GLU A 74 -3.77 14.29 6.31
N GLY A 75 -3.77 15.61 6.26
CA GLY A 75 -3.94 16.37 5.02
C GLY A 75 -2.61 16.92 4.52
N ALA A 76 -2.58 17.38 3.27
CA ALA A 76 -1.50 18.21 2.71
C ALA A 76 -0.12 17.52 2.61
N PHE A 77 -0.08 16.28 2.15
CA PHE A 77 1.16 15.60 1.76
C PHE A 77 1.49 15.80 0.27
N LYS A 78 2.74 15.53 -0.10
CA LYS A 78 3.22 15.45 -1.48
C LYS A 78 3.83 14.08 -1.74
N ILE A 79 3.54 13.50 -2.89
CA ILE A 79 4.23 12.29 -3.34
C ILE A 79 5.57 12.72 -3.94
N LEU A 80 6.66 12.12 -3.48
CA LEU A 80 7.98 12.39 -4.04
C LEU A 80 8.39 11.33 -5.05
N GLY A 81 7.96 10.09 -4.88
CA GLY A 81 8.23 9.05 -5.86
C GLY A 81 7.59 7.74 -5.47
N LYS A 82 7.52 6.83 -6.44
CA LYS A 82 7.03 5.48 -6.28
C LYS A 82 7.94 4.52 -7.07
N GLY A 83 7.88 3.25 -6.73
CA GLY A 83 8.57 2.21 -7.47
C GLY A 83 8.23 0.84 -6.96
N LYS A 84 9.02 -0.15 -7.36
CA LYS A 84 8.90 -1.54 -6.93
C LYS A 84 10.13 -1.97 -6.16
N ASP A 85 9.92 -2.88 -5.22
CA ASP A 85 10.95 -3.48 -4.40
C ASP A 85 11.76 -4.50 -5.19
N GLY A 86 13.06 -4.53 -4.96
CA GLY A 86 13.96 -5.44 -5.65
C GLY A 86 14.23 -5.05 -7.11
N LYS A 87 15.21 -5.73 -7.69
CA LYS A 87 15.71 -5.46 -9.04
C LYS A 87 15.23 -6.56 -9.98
N LEU A 88 14.96 -6.19 -11.22
CA LEU A 88 14.77 -7.17 -12.27
C LEU A 88 16.12 -7.78 -12.63
N GLU A 89 16.14 -9.09 -12.81
CA GLU A 89 17.26 -9.77 -13.41
C GLU A 89 17.44 -9.30 -14.86
N SER A 90 18.67 -9.40 -15.39
CA SER A 90 18.99 -8.91 -16.74
C SER A 90 18.16 -9.55 -17.88
N TRP A 91 17.56 -10.72 -17.62
CA TRP A 91 16.70 -11.45 -18.54
C TRP A 91 15.20 -11.16 -18.35
N MET A 92 14.83 -10.31 -17.38
CA MET A 92 13.47 -9.90 -17.10
C MET A 92 13.20 -8.49 -17.62
N ILE A 93 12.01 -8.27 -18.16
CA ILE A 93 11.55 -6.96 -18.66
C ILE A 93 10.22 -6.62 -17.99
N GLU A 94 10.11 -5.40 -17.48
CA GLU A 94 8.84 -4.89 -16.97
C GLU A 94 7.94 -4.45 -18.14
N THR A 95 6.73 -5.00 -18.20
CA THR A 95 5.71 -4.64 -19.18
C THR A 95 4.47 -4.11 -18.45
N GLU A 96 3.51 -3.57 -19.21
CA GLU A 96 2.22 -3.13 -18.64
C GLU A 96 1.40 -4.31 -18.05
N TRP A 97 1.70 -5.54 -18.46
CA TRP A 97 1.00 -6.76 -18.04
C TRP A 97 1.72 -7.51 -16.91
N GLY A 98 2.94 -7.13 -16.55
CA GLY A 98 3.72 -7.77 -15.50
C GLY A 98 5.22 -7.82 -15.79
N ILE A 99 5.85 -8.92 -15.40
CA ILE A 99 7.26 -9.19 -15.69
C ILE A 99 7.31 -10.25 -16.78
N GLU A 100 7.86 -9.89 -17.93
CA GLU A 100 8.13 -10.80 -19.04
C GLU A 100 9.55 -11.37 -18.91
N ASP A 101 9.70 -12.69 -19.11
CA ASP A 101 10.99 -13.36 -19.14
C ASP A 101 11.54 -13.55 -20.57
N SER A 102 12.73 -14.14 -20.70
CA SER A 102 13.36 -14.38 -22.00
C SER A 102 12.59 -15.33 -22.93
N SER A 103 11.57 -16.03 -22.43
CA SER A 103 10.67 -16.88 -23.25
C SER A 103 9.46 -16.13 -23.80
N GLY A 104 9.26 -14.86 -23.39
CA GLY A 104 8.09 -14.06 -23.72
C GLY A 104 6.87 -14.36 -22.84
N GLU A 105 7.02 -15.17 -21.79
CA GLU A 105 5.94 -15.43 -20.83
C GLU A 105 5.84 -14.26 -19.84
N SER A 106 4.68 -13.58 -19.84
CA SER A 106 4.38 -12.52 -18.87
C SER A 106 3.78 -13.10 -17.60
N ARG A 107 4.41 -12.82 -16.47
CA ARG A 107 3.97 -13.24 -15.13
C ARG A 107 3.47 -12.03 -14.33
N PRO A 108 2.46 -12.20 -13.46
CA PRO A 108 2.06 -11.15 -12.53
C PRO A 108 3.26 -10.65 -11.74
N ASP A 109 3.40 -9.33 -11.62
CA ASP A 109 4.48 -8.76 -10.83
C ASP A 109 4.29 -9.11 -9.36
N TRP A 110 5.23 -9.89 -8.82
CA TRP A 110 5.23 -10.35 -7.45
C TRP A 110 5.94 -9.37 -6.51
N ARG A 111 6.58 -8.32 -7.01
CA ARG A 111 7.33 -7.38 -6.17
C ARG A 111 6.40 -6.44 -5.43
N ALA A 112 6.79 -6.07 -4.23
CA ALA A 112 6.07 -5.05 -3.48
C ALA A 112 6.23 -3.69 -4.16
N SER A 113 5.20 -2.85 -4.13
CA SER A 113 5.26 -1.47 -4.62
C SER A 113 5.40 -0.52 -3.44
N TRP A 114 6.31 0.44 -3.56
CA TRP A 114 6.59 1.44 -2.52
C TRP A 114 6.29 2.85 -3.00
N ILE A 115 6.07 3.74 -2.05
CA ILE A 115 5.87 5.18 -2.26
C ILE A 115 6.52 5.99 -1.15
N VAL A 116 7.10 7.12 -1.53
CA VAL A 116 7.66 8.11 -0.61
C VAL A 116 6.73 9.32 -0.56
N LEU A 117 6.23 9.62 0.63
CA LEU A 117 5.41 10.80 0.90
C LEU A 117 6.18 11.82 1.72
N TYR A 118 5.93 13.09 1.46
CA TYR A 118 6.46 14.24 2.18
C TYR A 118 5.35 15.06 2.82
N PHE A 119 5.53 15.37 4.10
CA PHE A 119 4.64 16.18 4.92
C PHE A 119 5.36 17.50 5.24
N PRO A 120 5.03 18.61 4.56
CA PRO A 120 5.65 19.90 4.80
C PRO A 120 5.20 20.53 6.12
N ALA A 121 6.04 21.40 6.67
CA ALA A 121 5.64 22.29 7.76
C ALA A 121 4.61 23.31 7.24
N VAL A 122 3.35 23.16 7.63
CA VAL A 122 2.28 24.12 7.26
C VAL A 122 2.04 25.05 8.44
N GLY A 123 2.68 26.21 8.44
CA GLY A 123 2.42 27.28 9.42
C GLY A 123 2.88 27.03 10.86
N VAL A 124 3.64 25.96 11.13
CA VAL A 124 4.16 25.58 12.46
C VAL A 124 5.70 25.50 12.42
N GLN A 125 6.33 25.66 13.59
CA GLN A 125 7.77 25.52 13.82
C GLN A 125 8.33 24.24 13.20
N VAL A 126 9.58 24.29 12.72
CA VAL A 126 10.33 23.19 12.09
C VAL A 126 10.37 21.91 12.96
N SER A 127 10.11 22.02 14.26
CA SER A 127 10.10 20.90 15.22
C SER A 127 8.75 20.16 15.37
N ASP A 128 7.79 20.36 14.46
CA ASP A 128 6.51 19.63 14.52
C ASP A 128 6.73 18.12 14.24
N PRO A 129 6.29 17.21 15.14
CA PRO A 129 6.47 15.77 14.98
C PRO A 129 5.77 15.15 13.76
N SER A 130 4.91 15.92 13.08
CA SER A 130 4.17 15.52 11.87
C SER A 130 4.86 15.92 10.57
N VAL A 131 5.94 16.69 10.62
CA VAL A 131 6.76 17.06 9.46
C VAL A 131 7.77 15.96 9.18
N GLY A 132 7.95 15.65 7.90
CA GLY A 132 8.96 14.69 7.46
C GLY A 132 8.49 13.79 6.31
N LEU A 133 9.10 12.62 6.23
CA LEU A 133 8.94 11.68 5.14
C LEU A 133 8.41 10.34 5.64
N ASP A 134 7.55 9.71 4.85
CA ASP A 134 7.07 8.35 5.05
C ASP A 134 7.41 7.50 3.84
N ILE A 135 7.83 6.25 4.08
CA ILE A 135 7.95 5.21 3.08
C ILE A 135 6.86 4.18 3.35
N LEU A 136 5.89 4.11 2.43
CA LEU A 136 4.79 3.17 2.49
C LEU A 136 4.99 2.06 1.46
N CYS A 137 4.46 0.87 1.76
CA CYS A 137 4.53 -0.32 0.92
C CYS A 137 3.15 -0.96 0.81
N ASN A 138 2.75 -1.44 -0.37
CA ASN A 138 1.47 -2.14 -0.55
C ASN A 138 1.42 -3.55 0.05
N ARG A 139 2.54 -4.02 0.60
CA ARG A 139 2.65 -5.30 1.31
C ARG A 139 3.11 -5.06 2.75
N SER A 140 2.64 -5.93 3.63
CA SER A 140 3.07 -5.97 5.03
C SER A 140 4.53 -6.41 5.18
N GLU A 141 5.01 -7.21 4.22
CA GLU A 141 6.40 -7.65 4.12
C GLU A 141 7.36 -6.46 4.01
N GLN A 142 8.50 -6.58 4.70
CA GLN A 142 9.52 -5.54 4.72
C GLN A 142 10.21 -5.45 3.36
N LEU A 143 10.41 -4.22 2.88
CA LEU A 143 11.21 -3.95 1.68
C LEU A 143 12.62 -4.52 1.82
N GLN A 144 13.17 -4.99 0.70
CA GLN A 144 14.56 -5.45 0.66
C GLN A 144 15.51 -4.32 1.09
N LYS A 145 16.56 -4.70 1.84
CA LYS A 145 17.54 -3.75 2.37
C LYS A 145 18.14 -2.86 1.28
N GLU A 146 18.46 -3.43 0.11
CA GLU A 146 19.03 -2.70 -1.02
C GLU A 146 18.08 -1.62 -1.53
N THR A 147 16.79 -1.91 -1.70
CA THR A 147 15.78 -0.93 -2.07
C THR A 147 15.70 0.20 -1.06
N VAL A 148 15.74 -0.11 0.24
CA VAL A 148 15.69 0.89 1.30
C VAL A 148 16.92 1.80 1.26
N GLU A 149 18.11 1.26 1.02
CA GLU A 149 19.33 2.06 0.87
C GLU A 149 19.32 2.91 -0.41
N ASP A 150 18.80 2.38 -1.53
CA ASP A 150 18.63 3.15 -2.77
C ASP A 150 17.62 4.30 -2.58
N ILE A 151 16.51 4.07 -1.84
CA ILE A 151 15.56 5.13 -1.48
C ILE A 151 16.20 6.16 -0.54
N LYS A 152 16.95 5.72 0.48
CA LYS A 152 17.70 6.62 1.39
C LYS A 152 18.64 7.54 0.62
N ALA A 153 19.41 6.98 -0.31
CA ALA A 153 20.32 7.75 -1.14
C ALA A 153 19.56 8.79 -2.00
N ALA A 154 18.42 8.40 -2.57
CA ALA A 154 17.57 9.31 -3.33
C ALA A 154 16.95 10.41 -2.45
N ILE A 155 16.53 10.09 -1.22
CA ILE A 155 16.04 11.07 -0.25
C ILE A 155 17.14 12.06 0.10
N GLN A 156 18.35 11.60 0.43
CA GLN A 156 19.49 12.47 0.77
C GLN A 156 19.77 13.50 -0.33
N LYS A 157 19.61 13.11 -1.60
CA LYS A 157 19.76 14.01 -2.76
C LYS A 157 18.70 15.08 -2.88
N ILE A 158 17.54 14.93 -2.26
CA ILE A 158 16.49 15.96 -2.27
C ILE A 158 16.28 16.59 -0.89
N TYR A 159 16.90 16.03 0.15
CA TYR A 159 16.68 16.45 1.53
C TYR A 159 17.17 17.88 1.79
N TYR A 160 18.24 18.32 1.12
CA TYR A 160 18.70 19.71 1.17
C TYR A 160 17.66 20.72 0.64
N LEU A 161 16.68 20.26 -0.13
CA LEU A 161 15.56 21.06 -0.64
C LEU A 161 14.37 21.08 0.31
N ILE A 162 14.37 20.19 1.31
CA ILE A 162 13.28 19.94 2.25
C ILE A 162 13.55 20.58 3.61
N ASP A 163 14.79 20.52 4.09
CA ASP A 163 15.21 21.08 5.38
C ASP A 163 16.73 21.36 5.42
N GLU A 164 17.15 22.36 6.20
CA GLU A 164 18.52 22.94 6.15
C GLU A 164 19.59 22.17 6.95
N PHE A 165 19.25 21.18 7.78
CA PHE A 165 20.24 20.50 8.63
C PHE A 165 19.97 19.01 8.85
N GLY A 166 20.88 18.17 8.34
CA GLY A 166 21.08 16.78 8.78
C GLY A 166 20.64 15.71 7.78
N THR A 167 21.20 14.51 7.94
CA THR A 167 20.75 13.31 7.23
C THR A 167 19.40 12.85 7.80
N PRO A 168 18.42 12.47 6.96
CA PRO A 168 17.14 11.94 7.44
C PRO A 168 17.36 10.67 8.26
N ASP A 169 16.99 10.70 9.54
CA ASP A 169 16.95 9.51 10.38
C ASP A 169 15.64 8.76 10.11
N LEU A 170 15.71 7.73 9.27
CA LEU A 170 14.56 6.89 8.94
C LEU A 170 14.37 5.82 10.03
N HIS A 171 13.36 6.03 10.86
CA HIS A 171 12.91 5.05 11.83
C HIS A 171 12.08 3.96 11.16
N HIS A 172 12.42 2.70 11.42
CA HIS A 172 11.59 1.56 11.02
C HIS A 172 10.36 1.46 11.91
N VAL A 173 9.17 1.43 11.30
CA VAL A 173 7.90 1.28 12.00
C VAL A 173 7.54 -0.20 12.05
N PRO A 174 7.49 -0.83 13.24
CA PRO A 174 7.25 -2.27 13.34
C PRO A 174 5.89 -2.68 12.78
N ASN A 175 5.88 -3.75 11.99
CA ASN A 175 4.69 -4.55 11.70
C ASN A 175 4.90 -5.95 12.28
N ASP A 176 4.13 -6.31 13.32
CA ASP A 176 4.26 -7.59 14.02
C ASP A 176 3.15 -8.60 13.67
N GLY A 177 2.39 -8.31 12.62
CA GLY A 177 1.33 -9.19 12.14
C GLY A 177 0.15 -9.32 13.10
N ALA A 178 0.09 -8.55 14.20
CA ALA A 178 -1.01 -8.68 15.16
C ALA A 178 -2.34 -8.25 14.54
N ARG A 179 -2.32 -7.27 13.64
CA ARG A 179 -3.51 -6.79 12.92
C ARG A 179 -4.05 -7.85 11.98
N GLU A 180 -3.19 -8.46 11.18
CA GLU A 180 -3.51 -9.52 10.23
C GLU A 180 -4.09 -10.72 10.98
N ARG A 181 -3.47 -11.12 12.09
CA ARG A 181 -3.98 -12.19 12.95
C ARG A 181 -5.34 -11.87 13.57
N GLU A 182 -5.63 -10.61 13.90
CA GLU A 182 -6.96 -10.18 14.37
C GLU A 182 -7.99 -10.19 13.24
N ALA A 183 -7.61 -9.75 12.04
CA ALA A 183 -8.46 -9.77 10.86
C ALA A 183 -8.83 -11.22 10.47
N GLU A 184 -7.84 -12.11 10.40
CA GLU A 184 -8.04 -13.54 10.14
C GLU A 184 -8.99 -14.18 11.17
N LYS A 185 -8.81 -13.88 12.46
CA LYS A 185 -9.73 -14.39 13.51
C LYS A 185 -11.16 -13.93 13.30
N LYS A 186 -11.36 -12.64 12.97
CA LYS A 186 -12.69 -12.08 12.70
C LYS A 186 -13.32 -12.68 11.44
N ASP A 187 -12.53 -12.93 10.40
CA ASP A 187 -13.01 -13.56 9.18
C ASP A 187 -13.39 -15.02 9.39
N VAL A 188 -12.59 -15.78 10.15
CA VAL A 188 -12.94 -17.15 10.55
C VAL A 188 -14.22 -17.16 11.39
N GLU A 189 -14.39 -16.23 12.32
CA GLU A 189 -15.64 -16.09 13.08
C GLU A 189 -16.82 -15.68 12.21
N ARG A 190 -16.62 -14.80 11.23
CA ARG A 190 -17.64 -14.41 10.25
C ARG A 190 -18.06 -15.64 9.44
N GLN A 191 -17.11 -16.40 8.92
CA GLN A 191 -17.36 -17.63 8.17
C GLN A 191 -18.12 -18.69 8.99
N LYS A 192 -17.83 -18.82 10.29
CA LYS A 192 -18.59 -19.70 11.20
C LYS A 192 -20.04 -19.25 11.42
N LYS A 193 -20.33 -17.95 11.26
CA LYS A 193 -21.68 -17.37 11.38
C LYS A 193 -22.46 -17.37 10.06
N ILE A 194 -21.80 -17.65 8.93
CA ILE A 194 -22.51 -17.86 7.67
C ILE A 194 -23.33 -19.15 7.83
N PRO A 195 -24.67 -19.10 7.69
CA PRO A 195 -25.49 -20.30 7.76
C PRO A 195 -24.98 -21.29 6.72
N LYS A 196 -24.67 -22.52 7.15
CA LYS A 196 -24.36 -23.59 6.20
C LYS A 196 -25.63 -23.84 5.36
N THR A 197 -25.66 -23.38 4.12
CA THR A 197 -26.72 -23.75 3.17
C THR A 197 -26.37 -25.08 2.54
N GLY A 198 -27.25 -26.07 2.66
CA GLY A 198 -27.06 -27.42 2.14
C GLY A 198 -27.98 -28.45 2.82
N PRO A 199 -27.99 -29.71 2.34
CA PRO A 199 -28.92 -30.74 2.79
C PRO A 199 -28.87 -31.03 4.30
N GLU A 200 -27.71 -30.80 4.93
CA GLU A 200 -27.50 -31.02 6.37
C GLU A 200 -28.15 -29.95 7.27
N ALA A 201 -28.64 -28.84 6.70
CA ALA A 201 -29.30 -27.76 7.42
C ALA A 201 -30.84 -27.78 7.28
N GLY A 202 -31.42 -28.84 6.70
CA GLY A 202 -32.88 -29.00 6.60
C GLY A 202 -33.60 -28.07 5.62
N ILE A 203 -32.86 -27.39 4.73
CA ILE A 203 -33.44 -26.59 3.65
C ILE A 203 -33.74 -27.53 2.46
N SER A 204 -35.01 -27.57 2.05
CA SER A 204 -35.51 -28.44 0.96
C SER A 204 -34.73 -28.23 -0.35
N PRO A 205 -34.43 -29.29 -1.15
CA PRO A 205 -33.63 -29.20 -2.39
C PRO A 205 -34.24 -28.35 -3.52
N ASN A 206 -35.40 -27.73 -3.31
CA ASN A 206 -36.21 -27.11 -4.36
C ASN A 206 -36.17 -25.58 -4.40
N LEU A 207 -35.21 -24.93 -3.76
CA LEU A 207 -34.90 -23.52 -4.08
C LEU A 207 -34.05 -23.48 -5.35
N ARG A 208 -34.70 -23.64 -6.51
CA ARG A 208 -34.18 -23.10 -7.76
C ARG A 208 -34.22 -21.59 -7.65
N TYR A 209 -33.07 -20.96 -7.66
CA TYR A 209 -32.99 -19.56 -8.08
C TYR A 209 -33.41 -19.52 -9.55
N PRO A 210 -34.28 -18.59 -9.99
CA PRO A 210 -34.50 -18.41 -11.42
C PRO A 210 -33.16 -17.97 -12.01
N GLU A 211 -32.51 -18.91 -12.70
CA GLU A 211 -31.38 -18.64 -13.57
C GLU A 211 -31.82 -17.58 -14.58
N GLU A 212 -30.95 -16.60 -14.77
CA GLU A 212 -30.98 -15.70 -15.92
C GLU A 212 -31.16 -16.56 -17.18
N GLU A 213 -32.20 -16.27 -17.98
CA GLU A 213 -32.36 -16.83 -19.32
C GLU A 213 -31.19 -16.32 -20.18
N GLU A 214 -30.04 -17.01 -20.12
CA GLU A 214 -29.06 -16.97 -21.21
C GLU A 214 -29.58 -17.86 -22.34
N GLU A 215 -30.25 -17.22 -23.30
CA GLU A 215 -30.31 -17.68 -24.68
C GLU A 215 -28.88 -17.96 -25.18
N GLU A 216 -28.50 -19.23 -25.40
CA GLU A 216 -27.59 -19.62 -26.49
C GLU A 216 -27.77 -21.10 -26.85
N GLU A 217 -28.85 -21.43 -27.57
CA GLU A 217 -28.80 -22.58 -28.49
C GLU A 217 -28.15 -22.13 -29.81
N LYS A 218 -26.82 -22.26 -29.89
CA LYS A 218 -26.11 -22.30 -31.17
C LYS A 218 -25.60 -23.71 -31.46
N LYS A 219 -26.23 -24.29 -32.49
CA LYS A 219 -25.60 -25.05 -33.60
C LYS A 219 -24.48 -26.03 -33.23
N CYS A 220 -24.81 -27.31 -33.34
CA CYS A 220 -24.00 -28.24 -34.13
C CYS A 220 -24.92 -29.01 -35.08
N GLY A 221 -24.70 -28.84 -36.39
CA GLY A 221 -25.35 -29.61 -37.44
C GLY A 221 -24.40 -30.63 -38.07
N LEU A 222 -25.01 -31.54 -38.83
CA LEU A 222 -24.45 -32.52 -39.79
C LEU A 222 -23.75 -33.72 -39.13
N GLN A 223 -24.13 -34.96 -39.40
CA GLN A 223 -24.56 -35.59 -40.68
C GLN A 223 -25.69 -36.60 -40.49
#